data_AF-A0A6G3MG75-F1
#
_entry.id   AF-A0A6G3MG75-F1
#
_cell.length_a   1.000
_cell.length_b   1.000
_cell.length_c   1.000
_cell.angle_alpha   90.00
_cell.angle_beta   90.00
_cell.angle_gamma   90.00
#
_symmetry.space_group_name_H-M   'P 1'
#
loop_
_entity.id
_entity.type
_entity.pdbx_description
1 polymer ?
#
loop_
_entity_poly.entity_id
_entity_poly.type
_entity_poly.pdbx_seq_one_letter_code
_entity_poly.pdbx_strand_id
1 'polypeptide(L)'
;MNTMCTLKSISIVDVGSKSKFDRIQVSQTAAHEIGHNLNMPHSNNLTNCPCASYPNSRCIMFSKTKTWKPRRVPPSYEKCYMESLLIKLPSYPCLKKKMDGPRLNAICGDGTLDAGEECDCGFDVLCINYTKIGKCCDKNICKFRRPEYKCSFGSCCRNCRLTKNNICRSAVNECDIPEICDGISPTCKKDTKSPDYRLCQNGQGYCY
;
A
#
# COMPACT_ATOMS: atom_id res chain seq x y z
N MET A 1 -18.21 2.34 -10.41
CA MET A 1 -17.52 1.62 -9.32
C MET A 1 -16.62 0.55 -9.95
N ASN A 2 -15.49 0.22 -9.31
CA ASN A 2 -14.45 -0.68 -9.83
C ASN A 2 -13.72 -0.20 -11.11
N THR A 3 -13.24 1.03 -11.08
CA THR A 3 -12.60 1.68 -12.22
C THR A 3 -11.09 1.82 -12.05
N MET A 4 -10.53 1.42 -10.90
CA MET A 4 -9.10 1.48 -10.64
C MET A 4 -8.29 0.72 -11.72
N CYS A 5 -7.17 1.32 -12.15
CA CYS A 5 -6.35 0.85 -13.28
C CYS A 5 -7.01 0.91 -14.66
N THR A 6 -8.12 1.65 -14.83
CA THR A 6 -8.73 1.93 -16.13
C THR A 6 -8.68 3.42 -16.45
N LEU A 7 -8.97 3.81 -17.69
CA LEU A 7 -9.12 5.21 -18.10
C LEU A 7 -10.28 5.94 -17.36
N LYS A 8 -11.18 5.19 -16.72
CA LYS A 8 -12.28 5.72 -15.91
C LYS A 8 -11.92 5.86 -14.43
N SER A 9 -10.66 5.64 -14.04
CA SER A 9 -10.16 5.79 -12.66
C SER A 9 -10.03 7.26 -12.26
N ILE A 10 -11.13 8.01 -12.34
CA ILE A 10 -11.18 9.46 -12.14
C ILE A 10 -12.29 9.77 -11.14
N SER A 11 -12.04 10.76 -10.29
CA SER A 11 -12.98 11.24 -9.28
C SER A 11 -12.91 12.76 -9.19
N ILE A 12 -14.04 13.40 -8.87
CA ILE A 12 -14.15 14.84 -8.70
C ILE A 12 -14.44 15.12 -7.24
N VAL A 13 -13.63 15.99 -6.62
CA VAL A 13 -13.80 16.43 -5.24
C VAL A 13 -14.01 17.94 -5.23
N ASP A 14 -15.17 18.37 -4.77
CA ASP A 14 -15.45 19.80 -4.54
C ASP A 14 -14.76 20.25 -3.25
N VAL A 15 -13.91 21.27 -3.36
CA VAL A 15 -13.15 21.85 -2.24
C VAL A 15 -13.81 23.10 -1.65
N GLY A 16 -14.95 23.52 -2.21
CA GLY A 16 -15.70 24.70 -1.79
C GLY A 16 -14.97 26.02 -2.03
N SER A 17 -15.52 27.11 -1.46
CA SER A 17 -14.90 28.43 -1.49
C SER A 17 -13.73 28.51 -0.51
N LYS A 18 -12.75 29.41 -0.76
CA LYS A 18 -11.61 29.64 0.16
C LYS A 18 -12.02 29.82 1.63
N SER A 19 -13.12 30.53 1.88
CA SER A 19 -13.65 30.80 3.22
C SER A 19 -14.27 29.57 3.92
N LYS A 20 -14.54 28.49 3.19
CA LYS A 20 -15.16 27.24 3.69
C LYS A 20 -14.25 26.03 3.51
N PHE A 21 -12.99 26.25 3.14
CA PHE A 21 -12.03 25.18 2.87
C PHE A 21 -11.67 24.43 4.15
N ASP A 22 -12.00 23.13 4.20
CA ASP A 22 -11.64 22.23 5.28
C ASP A 22 -10.81 21.06 4.71
N ARG A 23 -9.51 21.06 5.03
CA ARG A 23 -8.57 20.03 4.59
C ARG A 23 -9.00 18.63 5.01
N ILE A 24 -9.56 18.48 6.21
CA ILE A 24 -9.97 17.17 6.74
C ILE A 24 -11.15 16.65 5.91
N GLN A 25 -12.14 17.51 5.67
CA GLN A 25 -13.30 17.14 4.85
C GLN A 25 -12.88 16.75 3.43
N VAL A 26 -12.03 17.56 2.78
CA VAL A 26 -11.53 17.29 1.43
C VAL A 26 -10.77 15.97 1.36
N SER A 27 -9.87 15.69 2.32
CA SER A 27 -9.14 14.43 2.39
C SER A 27 -10.06 13.22 2.55
N GLN A 28 -11.13 13.34 3.35
CA GLN A 28 -12.09 12.26 3.52
C GLN A 28 -12.93 12.03 2.26
N THR A 29 -13.38 13.09 1.59
CA THR A 29 -14.10 12.96 0.31
C THR A 29 -13.20 12.35 -0.74
N ALA A 30 -11.93 12.77 -0.83
CA ALA A 30 -10.96 12.13 -1.71
C ALA A 30 -10.80 10.63 -1.40
N ALA A 31 -10.69 10.25 -0.13
CA ALA A 31 -10.67 8.84 0.26
C ALA A 31 -11.96 8.10 -0.14
N HIS A 32 -13.14 8.68 0.13
CA HIS A 32 -14.43 8.10 -0.27
C HIS A 32 -14.49 7.80 -1.78
N GLU A 33 -14.06 8.75 -2.61
CA GLU A 33 -14.06 8.56 -4.06
C GLU A 33 -13.00 7.55 -4.53
N ILE A 34 -11.83 7.51 -3.89
CA ILE A 34 -10.83 6.44 -4.11
C ILE A 34 -11.44 5.07 -3.78
N GLY A 35 -12.22 4.97 -2.70
CA GLY A 35 -12.96 3.76 -2.35
C GLY A 35 -13.88 3.29 -3.48
N HIS A 36 -14.62 4.18 -4.14
CA HIS A 36 -15.45 3.84 -5.31
C HIS A 36 -14.65 3.30 -6.49
N ASN A 37 -13.47 3.88 -6.76
CA ASN A 37 -12.54 3.36 -7.77
C ASN A 37 -12.07 1.94 -7.40
N LEU A 38 -11.86 1.67 -6.11
CA LEU A 38 -11.48 0.38 -5.53
C LEU A 38 -12.66 -0.57 -5.28
N ASN A 39 -13.84 -0.30 -5.85
CA ASN A 39 -15.04 -1.12 -5.73
C ASN A 39 -15.60 -1.25 -4.30
N MET A 40 -15.54 -0.17 -3.52
CA MET A 40 -16.20 -0.10 -2.22
C MET A 40 -17.55 0.63 -2.36
N PRO A 41 -18.71 -0.05 -2.20
CA PRO A 41 -20.00 0.63 -2.25
C PRO A 41 -20.30 1.38 -0.95
N HIS A 42 -21.40 2.13 -0.92
CA HIS A 42 -21.83 2.81 0.29
C HIS A 42 -22.21 1.83 1.41
N SER A 43 -21.74 2.11 2.63
CA SER A 43 -21.92 1.22 3.79
C SER A 43 -23.20 1.45 4.60
N ASN A 44 -24.14 2.25 4.09
CA ASN A 44 -25.34 2.70 4.81
C ASN A 44 -26.16 1.58 5.47
N ASN A 45 -26.22 0.42 4.81
CA ASN A 45 -27.02 -0.73 5.24
C ASN A 45 -26.15 -1.88 5.76
N LEU A 46 -24.84 -1.66 5.96
CA LEU A 46 -23.94 -2.67 6.51
C LEU A 46 -24.00 -2.67 8.04
N THR A 47 -24.44 -3.80 8.61
CA THR A 47 -24.51 -4.01 10.05
C THR A 47 -23.29 -4.76 10.60
N ASN A 48 -22.64 -5.61 9.78
CA ASN A 48 -21.57 -6.52 10.21
C ASN A 48 -20.19 -6.16 9.62
N CYS A 49 -19.90 -4.88 9.44
CA CYS A 49 -18.62 -4.44 8.89
C CYS A 49 -18.10 -3.16 9.56
N PRO A 50 -17.45 -3.28 10.73
CA PRO A 50 -17.03 -2.12 11.53
C PRO A 50 -15.80 -1.41 10.93
N CYS A 51 -15.62 -0.13 11.25
CA CYS A 51 -14.34 0.60 11.15
C CYS A 51 -13.63 0.66 12.51
N ALA A 52 -12.38 1.16 12.53
CA ALA A 52 -11.57 1.20 13.75
C ALA A 52 -12.16 2.09 14.87
N SER A 53 -12.36 1.44 16.03
CA SER A 53 -12.41 1.94 17.42
C SER A 53 -13.48 2.90 17.94
N TYR A 54 -14.46 3.41 17.17
CA TYR A 54 -15.56 4.16 17.77
C TYR A 54 -16.92 3.47 17.58
N PRO A 55 -17.62 3.05 18.66
CA PRO A 55 -18.91 2.36 18.58
C PRO A 55 -20.04 3.18 17.92
N ASN A 56 -19.78 4.44 17.53
CA ASN A 56 -20.69 5.34 16.83
C ASN A 56 -20.03 6.13 15.67
N SER A 57 -18.82 5.77 15.22
CA SER A 57 -18.21 6.44 14.06
C SER A 57 -18.80 5.94 12.75
N ARG A 58 -19.10 6.88 11.86
CA ARG A 58 -19.29 6.55 10.44
C ARG A 58 -17.94 6.20 9.84
N CYS A 59 -17.92 5.22 8.94
CA CYS A 59 -16.74 4.81 8.19
C CYS A 59 -16.64 5.60 6.87
N ILE A 60 -15.48 5.53 6.20
CA ILE A 60 -15.22 6.35 5.00
C ILE A 60 -16.28 6.15 3.91
N MET A 61 -16.82 4.95 3.70
CA MET A 61 -17.82 4.72 2.64
C MET A 61 -19.26 5.04 3.03
N PHE A 62 -19.50 5.65 4.20
CA PHE A 62 -20.85 6.08 4.55
C PHE A 62 -21.32 7.26 3.68
N SER A 63 -22.50 7.16 3.04
CA SER A 63 -22.88 8.12 1.98
C SER A 63 -23.20 9.55 2.47
N LYS A 64 -23.54 9.76 3.75
CA LYS A 64 -23.93 11.08 4.27
C LYS A 64 -22.74 11.87 4.81
N THR A 65 -22.00 12.50 3.91
CA THR A 65 -20.80 13.33 4.18
C THR A 65 -21.08 14.63 4.93
N LYS A 66 -22.30 15.20 4.86
CA LYS A 66 -22.71 16.42 5.61
C LYS A 66 -22.62 16.29 7.14
N THR A 67 -22.41 15.08 7.65
CA THR A 67 -22.27 14.80 9.08
C THR A 67 -20.82 14.70 9.56
N TRP A 68 -19.85 14.83 8.65
CA TRP A 68 -18.42 14.75 8.93
C TRP A 68 -17.95 16.10 9.46
N LYS A 69 -18.43 16.46 10.67
CA LYS A 69 -17.91 17.60 11.41
C LYS A 69 -16.51 17.25 11.95
N PRO A 70 -15.63 18.24 12.23
CA PRO A 70 -14.25 18.01 12.67
C PRO A 70 -14.08 17.10 13.90
N ARG A 71 -15.12 16.93 14.72
CA ARG A 71 -15.12 16.07 15.93
C ARG A 71 -15.67 14.65 15.72
N ARG A 72 -16.09 14.27 14.50
CA ARG A 72 -16.64 12.94 14.15
C ARG A 72 -16.12 12.46 12.79
N VAL A 73 -14.81 12.56 12.63
CA VAL A 73 -14.07 12.14 11.42
C VAL A 73 -14.12 10.61 11.32
N PRO A 74 -14.51 10.03 10.16
CA PRO A 74 -14.31 8.62 9.90
C PRO A 74 -12.83 8.27 9.98
N PRO A 75 -12.39 7.43 10.93
CA PRO A 75 -10.96 7.16 11.12
C PRO A 75 -10.41 6.16 10.11
N SER A 76 -11.28 5.38 9.46
CA SER A 76 -10.88 4.33 8.53
C SER A 76 -11.99 3.94 7.56
N TYR A 77 -11.60 3.22 6.52
CA TYR A 77 -12.53 2.39 5.75
C TYR A 77 -13.13 1.31 6.64
N GLU A 78 -14.24 0.77 6.17
CA GLU A 78 -14.88 -0.42 6.70
C GLU A 78 -13.95 -1.63 6.58
N LYS A 79 -13.79 -2.40 7.67
CA LYS A 79 -12.82 -3.49 7.76
C LYS A 79 -13.01 -4.55 6.66
N CYS A 80 -14.23 -4.98 6.39
CA CYS A 80 -14.52 -5.99 5.37
C CYS A 80 -14.18 -5.51 3.94
N TYR A 81 -14.33 -4.22 3.65
CA TYR A 81 -13.92 -3.67 2.35
C TYR A 81 -12.41 -3.68 2.21
N MET A 82 -11.67 -3.36 3.27
CA MET A 82 -10.21 -3.47 3.27
C MET A 82 -9.74 -4.91 3.13
N GLU A 83 -10.37 -5.87 3.82
CA GLU A 83 -10.08 -7.30 3.66
C GLU A 83 -10.35 -7.78 2.23
N SER A 84 -11.49 -7.39 1.64
CA SER A 84 -11.80 -7.69 0.24
C SER A 84 -10.80 -7.07 -0.72
N LEU A 85 -10.36 -5.83 -0.45
CA LEU A 85 -9.34 -5.16 -1.25
C LEU A 85 -8.01 -5.91 -1.19
N LEU A 86 -7.57 -6.37 -0.02
CA LEU A 86 -6.31 -7.13 0.12
C LEU A 86 -6.32 -8.40 -0.75
N ILE A 87 -7.45 -9.09 -0.82
CA ILE A 87 -7.63 -10.27 -1.68
C ILE A 87 -7.61 -9.88 -3.16
N LYS A 88 -8.18 -8.72 -3.51
CA LYS A 88 -8.28 -8.22 -4.90
C LYS A 88 -7.08 -7.41 -5.36
N LEU A 89 -6.12 -7.05 -4.50
CA LEU A 89 -4.92 -6.31 -4.89
C LEU A 89 -4.20 -6.89 -6.12
N PRO A 90 -4.08 -8.22 -6.30
CA PRO A 90 -3.51 -8.81 -7.50
C PRO A 90 -4.22 -8.43 -8.81
N SER A 91 -5.51 -8.11 -8.78
CA SER A 91 -6.30 -7.68 -9.95
C SER A 91 -6.14 -6.20 -10.30
N TYR A 92 -5.40 -5.42 -9.50
CA TYR A 92 -5.08 -4.01 -9.78
C TYR A 92 -3.59 -3.87 -10.17
N PRO A 93 -3.21 -4.23 -11.41
CA PRO A 93 -1.80 -4.29 -11.81
C PRO A 93 -1.07 -2.95 -11.70
N CYS A 94 -1.79 -1.83 -11.91
CA CYS A 94 -1.21 -0.49 -11.82
C CYS A 94 -0.79 -0.11 -10.39
N LEU A 95 -1.39 -0.72 -9.35
CA LEU A 95 -1.07 -0.45 -7.95
C LEU A 95 0.12 -1.28 -7.43
N LYS A 96 0.65 -2.20 -8.24
CA LYS A 96 1.78 -3.06 -7.85
C LYS A 96 3.12 -2.33 -7.90
N LYS A 97 3.21 -1.28 -8.71
CA LYS A 97 4.43 -0.49 -8.85
C LYS A 97 4.43 0.60 -7.79
N LYS A 98 5.47 0.66 -6.96
CA LYS A 98 5.71 1.82 -6.10
C LYS A 98 5.87 3.06 -6.99
N MET A 99 5.28 4.18 -6.57
CA MET A 99 5.38 5.42 -7.31
C MET A 99 6.84 5.90 -7.30
N ASP A 100 7.43 6.04 -8.49
CA ASP A 100 8.74 6.66 -8.68
C ASP A 100 8.49 8.15 -8.95
N GLY A 101 8.89 9.04 -8.04
CA GLY A 101 8.73 10.48 -8.26
C GLY A 101 9.00 11.32 -7.01
N PRO A 102 9.34 12.61 -7.19
CA PRO A 102 9.52 13.53 -6.07
C PRO A 102 8.17 13.70 -5.38
N ARG A 103 8.09 13.31 -4.11
CA ARG A 103 6.93 13.62 -3.28
C ARG A 103 6.96 15.08 -2.91
N LEU A 104 5.78 15.71 -2.85
CA LEU A 104 5.64 17.13 -2.53
C LEU A 104 6.22 17.47 -1.14
N ASN A 105 6.15 16.53 -0.19
CA ASN A 105 6.70 16.67 1.15
C ASN A 105 7.26 15.31 1.59
N ALA A 106 8.45 15.30 2.19
CA ALA A 106 8.97 14.16 2.93
C ALA A 106 8.24 14.09 4.28
N ILE A 107 7.61 12.95 4.59
CA ILE A 107 6.82 12.79 5.82
C ILE A 107 7.20 11.48 6.50
N CYS A 108 7.99 11.60 7.56
CA CYS A 108 8.34 10.48 8.40
C CYS A 108 7.12 9.82 9.04
N GLY A 109 6.99 8.52 8.84
CA GLY A 109 5.92 7.69 9.43
C GLY A 109 4.73 7.48 8.51
N ASP A 110 4.84 7.82 7.23
CA ASP A 110 3.81 7.57 6.22
C ASP A 110 4.01 6.27 5.43
N GLY A 111 5.09 5.53 5.74
CA GLY A 111 5.40 4.20 5.23
C GLY A 111 6.16 4.22 3.91
N THR A 112 6.66 5.37 3.50
CA THR A 112 7.42 5.53 2.26
C THR A 112 8.78 6.12 2.58
N LEU A 113 9.84 5.43 2.17
CA LEU A 113 11.19 5.96 2.30
C LEU A 113 11.36 7.25 1.48
N ASP A 114 11.46 8.38 2.19
CA ASP A 114 11.65 9.71 1.61
C ASP A 114 13.10 10.20 1.69
N ALA A 115 13.41 11.32 1.03
CA ALA A 115 14.73 11.92 1.09
C ALA A 115 15.08 12.36 2.53
N GLY A 116 16.22 11.90 3.05
CA GLY A 116 16.68 12.18 4.41
C GLY A 116 16.34 11.10 5.44
N GLU A 117 15.55 10.10 5.05
CA GLU A 117 15.19 8.95 5.89
C GLU A 117 16.08 7.74 5.58
N GLU A 118 16.34 6.91 6.58
CA GLU A 118 17.01 5.61 6.40
C GLU A 118 16.00 4.45 6.32
N CYS A 119 14.83 4.65 6.91
CA CYS A 119 13.73 3.71 6.93
C CYS A 119 12.41 4.43 7.22
N ASP A 120 11.29 3.89 6.75
CA ASP A 120 9.96 4.28 7.21
C ASP A 120 9.12 3.03 7.42
N CYS A 121 8.55 2.90 8.61
CA CYS A 121 7.72 1.78 9.06
C CYS A 121 6.21 2.10 9.05
N GLY A 122 5.84 3.33 8.71
CA GLY A 122 4.46 3.79 8.61
C GLY A 122 3.76 4.01 9.95
N PHE A 123 2.46 3.71 9.96
CA PHE A 123 1.59 3.89 11.11
C PHE A 123 2.01 3.08 12.35
N ASP A 124 1.53 3.48 13.53
CA ASP A 124 1.95 2.86 14.81
C ASP A 124 1.79 1.34 14.81
N VAL A 125 0.66 0.85 14.29
CA VAL A 125 0.35 -0.58 14.21
C VAL A 125 1.37 -1.37 13.38
N LEU A 126 2.04 -0.74 12.42
CA LEU A 126 3.10 -1.40 11.64
C LEU A 126 4.49 -1.19 12.26
N CYS A 127 4.69 -0.10 13.00
CA CYS A 127 5.98 0.26 13.57
C CYS A 127 6.23 -0.16 15.04
N ILE A 128 5.38 -1.01 15.60
CA ILE A 128 5.65 -1.62 16.90
C ILE A 128 6.89 -2.52 16.87
N ASN A 129 7.69 -2.50 17.93
CA ASN A 129 9.02 -3.15 17.98
C ASN A 129 9.01 -4.66 17.73
N TYR A 130 7.86 -5.33 17.88
CA TYR A 130 7.74 -6.78 17.64
C TYR A 130 7.36 -7.13 16.20
N THR A 131 6.97 -6.18 15.35
CA THR A 131 6.82 -6.45 13.92
C THR A 131 8.20 -6.50 13.26
N LYS A 132 8.30 -7.23 12.14
CA LYS A 132 9.53 -7.31 11.34
C LYS A 132 10.07 -5.93 10.95
N ILE A 133 9.17 -4.97 10.70
CA ILE A 133 9.50 -3.63 10.22
C ILE A 133 9.82 -2.68 11.39
N GLY A 134 8.98 -2.64 12.42
CA GLY A 134 9.17 -1.76 13.60
C GLY A 134 10.36 -2.12 14.47
N LYS A 135 10.80 -3.40 14.46
CA LYS A 135 12.04 -3.84 15.11
C LYS A 135 13.28 -3.09 14.60
N CYS A 136 13.27 -2.72 13.31
CA CYS A 136 14.44 -2.17 12.64
C CYS A 136 14.42 -0.64 12.55
N CYS A 137 13.24 -0.03 12.57
CA CYS A 137 13.05 1.39 12.30
C CYS A 137 12.48 2.13 13.51
N ASP A 138 13.02 3.32 13.79
CA ASP A 138 12.40 4.24 14.74
C ASP A 138 11.38 5.14 14.02
N LYS A 139 10.11 5.00 14.39
CA LYS A 139 9.00 5.74 13.77
C LYS A 139 9.16 7.26 13.83
N ASN A 140 9.70 7.79 14.93
CA ASN A 140 9.63 9.22 15.19
C ASN A 140 10.69 10.00 14.40
N ILE A 141 11.77 9.32 14.01
CA ILE A 141 12.92 9.95 13.35
C ILE A 141 13.27 9.30 12.01
N CYS A 142 12.59 8.22 11.62
CA CYS A 142 12.80 7.50 10.35
C CYS A 142 14.25 7.09 10.11
N LYS A 143 14.90 6.63 11.20
CA LYS A 143 16.26 6.11 11.21
C LYS A 143 16.30 4.70 11.75
N PHE A 144 17.34 3.97 11.39
CA PHE A 144 17.53 2.66 11.97
C PHE A 144 17.74 2.76 13.48
N ARG A 145 17.10 1.86 14.22
CA ARG A 145 17.26 1.79 15.69
C ARG A 145 18.69 1.46 16.11
N ARG A 146 19.48 0.89 15.21
CA ARG A 146 20.87 0.48 15.45
C ARG A 146 21.73 0.69 14.20
N PRO A 147 23.02 1.05 14.35
CA PRO A 147 23.91 1.36 13.23
C PRO A 147 24.22 0.16 12.32
N GLU A 148 24.13 -1.07 12.84
CA GLU A 148 24.36 -2.29 12.04
C GLU A 148 23.18 -2.68 11.15
N TYR A 149 22.01 -2.06 11.31
CA TYR A 149 20.84 -2.35 10.49
C TYR A 149 20.98 -1.71 9.11
N LYS A 150 20.44 -2.40 8.10
CA LYS A 150 20.54 -2.00 6.68
C LYS A 150 19.20 -2.01 5.95
N CYS A 151 18.14 -2.50 6.60
CA CYS A 151 16.80 -2.54 6.05
C CYS A 151 15.76 -2.68 7.16
N SER A 152 14.53 -2.24 6.89
CA SER A 152 13.36 -2.49 7.74
C SER A 152 12.24 -3.25 7.01
N PHE A 153 12.13 -3.09 5.69
CA PHE A 153 11.09 -3.71 4.87
C PHE A 153 11.69 -4.49 3.67
N GLY A 154 10.82 -5.17 2.92
CA GLY A 154 11.18 -5.86 1.69
C GLY A 154 11.46 -7.37 1.87
N SER A 155 11.31 -8.11 0.77
CA SER A 155 11.48 -9.56 0.74
C SER A 155 12.93 -10.01 0.91
N CYS A 156 13.90 -9.13 0.61
CA CYS A 156 15.33 -9.38 0.81
C CYS A 156 15.86 -8.88 2.16
N CYS A 157 14.99 -8.41 3.05
CA CYS A 157 15.35 -8.01 4.41
C CYS A 157 15.03 -9.12 5.41
N ARG A 158 16.03 -9.57 6.19
CA ARG A 158 15.84 -10.55 7.27
C ARG A 158 16.62 -10.10 8.50
N ASN A 159 15.94 -10.02 9.64
CA ASN A 159 16.53 -9.54 10.91
C ASN A 159 17.29 -8.21 10.74
N CYS A 160 16.67 -7.24 10.06
CA CYS A 160 17.23 -5.92 9.78
C CYS A 160 18.51 -5.90 8.91
N ARG A 161 18.83 -7.01 8.23
CA ARG A 161 19.99 -7.15 7.34
C ARG A 161 19.55 -7.57 5.94
N LEU A 162 20.31 -7.11 4.95
CA LEU A 162 20.14 -7.50 3.56
C LEU A 162 20.62 -8.94 3.39
N THR A 163 19.84 -9.74 2.68
CA THR A 163 20.22 -11.12 2.36
C THR A 163 20.75 -11.22 0.94
N LYS A 164 21.65 -12.17 0.70
CA LYS A 164 22.20 -12.51 -0.62
C LYS A 164 21.91 -13.97 -0.91
N ASN A 165 21.75 -14.32 -2.19
CA ASN A 165 21.54 -15.69 -2.68
C ASN A 165 20.26 -16.38 -2.18
N ASN A 166 19.31 -15.63 -1.64
CA ASN A 166 17.98 -16.14 -1.27
C ASN A 166 16.97 -15.81 -2.38
N ILE A 167 16.14 -16.79 -2.73
CA ILE A 167 15.02 -16.57 -3.65
C ILE A 167 14.01 -15.65 -2.96
N CYS A 168 13.76 -14.48 -3.55
CA CYS A 168 12.78 -13.50 -3.06
C CYS A 168 11.48 -13.51 -3.84
N ARG A 169 11.47 -14.07 -5.06
CA ARG A 169 10.27 -14.43 -5.80
C ARG A 169 10.53 -15.74 -6.55
N SER A 170 9.66 -16.72 -6.34
CA SER A 170 9.72 -17.99 -7.06
C SER A 170 9.20 -17.82 -8.49
N ALA A 171 9.72 -18.63 -9.40
CA ALA A 171 9.16 -18.79 -10.73
C ALA A 171 7.74 -19.36 -10.65
N VAL A 172 6.81 -18.78 -11.41
CA VAL A 172 5.42 -19.27 -11.53
C VAL A 172 5.35 -20.49 -12.46
N ASN A 173 6.21 -20.53 -13.48
CA ASN A 173 6.32 -21.63 -14.44
C ASN A 173 7.74 -21.65 -15.04
N GLU A 174 8.00 -22.59 -15.95
CA GLU A 174 9.31 -22.75 -16.60
C GLU A 174 9.76 -21.56 -17.49
N CYS A 175 8.81 -20.71 -17.89
CA CYS A 175 9.07 -19.48 -18.65
C CYS A 175 9.33 -18.26 -17.75
N ASP A 176 9.29 -18.43 -16.44
CA ASP A 176 9.47 -17.38 -15.46
C ASP A 176 10.79 -17.59 -14.71
N ILE A 177 11.61 -16.54 -14.55
CA ILE A 177 12.91 -16.65 -13.90
C ILE A 177 12.74 -16.34 -12.41
N PRO A 178 13.21 -17.17 -11.47
CA PRO A 178 13.16 -16.81 -10.05
C PRO A 178 14.13 -15.67 -9.75
N GLU A 179 13.70 -14.66 -9.01
CA GLU A 179 14.60 -13.58 -8.57
C GLU A 179 15.23 -13.89 -7.22
N ILE A 180 16.51 -13.52 -7.15
CA ILE A 180 17.39 -13.78 -6.03
C ILE A 180 17.89 -12.45 -5.48
N CYS A 181 17.92 -12.33 -4.16
CA CYS A 181 18.47 -11.16 -3.48
C CYS A 181 19.96 -10.98 -3.78
N ASP A 182 20.36 -9.76 -4.10
CA ASP A 182 21.75 -9.40 -4.43
C ASP A 182 22.62 -9.07 -3.21
N GLY A 183 21.99 -8.87 -2.03
CA GLY A 183 22.66 -8.42 -0.82
C GLY A 183 22.85 -6.90 -0.73
N ILE A 184 22.29 -6.15 -1.68
CA ILE A 184 22.46 -4.69 -1.81
C ILE A 184 21.11 -3.98 -1.67
N SER A 185 20.04 -4.57 -2.19
CA SER A 185 18.68 -4.01 -2.12
C SER A 185 17.79 -4.73 -1.10
N PRO A 186 16.95 -4.01 -0.33
CA PRO A 186 15.96 -4.62 0.56
C PRO A 186 14.78 -5.25 -0.19
N THR A 187 14.51 -4.80 -1.42
CA THR A 187 13.44 -5.32 -2.26
C THR A 187 14.00 -6.27 -3.32
N CYS A 188 13.19 -7.27 -3.68
CA CYS A 188 13.49 -8.16 -4.81
C CYS A 188 13.67 -7.35 -6.10
N LYS A 189 14.46 -7.90 -7.02
CA LYS A 189 14.60 -7.33 -8.36
C LYS A 189 13.27 -7.41 -9.11
N LYS A 190 13.17 -6.63 -10.19
CA LYS A 190 12.00 -6.66 -11.07
C LYS A 190 11.81 -8.07 -11.63
N ASP A 191 10.56 -8.50 -11.69
CA ASP A 191 10.13 -9.77 -12.32
C ASP A 191 10.68 -9.83 -13.76
N THR A 192 11.45 -10.88 -14.04
CA THR A 192 12.09 -11.14 -15.31
C THR A 192 11.59 -12.46 -15.89
N LYS A 193 11.14 -12.41 -17.15
CA LYS A 193 10.72 -13.60 -17.89
C LYS A 193 11.88 -14.21 -18.66
N SER A 194 11.75 -15.50 -18.98
CA SER A 194 12.64 -16.14 -19.95
C SER A 194 12.53 -15.44 -21.30
N PRO A 195 13.57 -15.51 -22.15
CA PRO A 195 13.49 -14.98 -23.50
C PRO A 195 12.32 -15.60 -24.27
N ASP A 196 11.66 -14.76 -25.07
CA ASP A 196 10.62 -15.20 -26.00
C ASP A 196 11.15 -16.34 -26.87
N TYR A 197 10.27 -17.28 -27.20
CA TYR A 197 10.59 -18.45 -28.03
C TYR A 197 11.56 -19.46 -27.40
N ARG A 198 11.84 -19.37 -26.09
CA ARG A 198 12.45 -20.49 -25.35
C ARG A 198 11.46 -21.66 -25.32
N LEU A 199 11.92 -22.86 -25.72
CA LEU A 199 11.12 -24.08 -25.62
C LEU A 199 10.70 -24.35 -24.17
N CYS A 200 9.43 -24.68 -23.99
CA CYS A 200 8.80 -25.01 -22.72
C CYS A 200 7.87 -26.22 -22.89
N GLN A 201 7.32 -26.72 -21.79
CA GLN A 201 6.42 -27.86 -21.71
C GLN A 201 6.99 -29.11 -22.39
N ASN A 202 8.26 -29.42 -22.10
CA ASN A 202 8.99 -30.50 -22.75
C ASN A 202 9.01 -30.41 -24.31
N GLY A 203 9.07 -29.19 -24.83
CA GLY A 203 9.12 -28.92 -26.27
C GLY A 203 7.76 -28.81 -26.95
N GLN A 204 6.67 -28.79 -26.18
CA GLN A 204 5.31 -28.64 -26.70
C GLN A 204 4.87 -27.17 -26.82
N GLY A 205 5.66 -26.23 -26.30
CA GLY A 205 5.34 -24.81 -26.34
C GLY A 205 6.57 -23.92 -26.39
N TYR A 206 6.29 -22.62 -26.47
CA TYR A 206 7.27 -21.54 -26.45
C TYR A 206 6.87 -20.49 -25.41
N CYS A 207 7.86 -19.96 -24.69
CA CYS A 207 7.66 -18.84 -23.77
C CYS A 207 7.28 -17.56 -24.52
N TYR A 208 6.36 -16.79 -23.92
CA TYR A 208 5.89 -15.47 -24.36
C TYR A 208 5.31 -14.70 -23.17
#